data_AF-A0A7Y6UXW1-F1
#
_entry.id   AF-A0A7Y6UXW1-F1
#
_cell.length_a   1.000
_cell.length_b   1.000
_cell.length_c   1.000
_cell.angle_alpha   90.00
_cell.angle_beta   90.00
_cell.angle_gamma   90.00
#
_symmetry.space_group_name_H-M   'P 1'
#
loop_
_entity.id
_entity.type
_entity.pdbx_description
1 polymer ?
#
loop_
_entity_poly.entity_id
_entity_poly.type
_entity_poly.pdbx_seq_one_letter_code
_entity_poly.pdbx_strand_id
1 'polypeptide(L)'
;MKSAGAAVQRNDARLALSGTIGDVFFAETLFDALSDVVFFVKDSMGRYVVVNDTLVRRCGLKDKAALIGRTPAEVFSQPFGQRYLAQDLEVLAGRSEIDDQLELHLYPNRDPGWCLTRKTALRSKSGEIVGLAGISRDLAMEDKKNPAYHKVAAAVSLIHERYDQPLNLTDLAQTANMSVAQIERYFLRIFHLTPRQFIIKTRLDAASRLLGSKASVADIAQACGYADHSAFTRQFRATVGVTPSQYRAMLGVSGRA
;
A
#
# COMPACT_ATOMS: atom_id res chain seq x y z
N MET A 1 38.94 -16.88 -5.54
CA MET A 1 39.29 -16.99 -4.10
C MET A 1 39.25 -15.68 -3.32
N LYS A 2 39.50 -14.49 -3.91
CA LYS A 2 39.44 -13.20 -3.16
C LYS A 2 38.02 -12.75 -2.72
N SER A 3 36.95 -13.18 -3.38
CA SER A 3 35.58 -12.74 -3.07
C SER A 3 34.95 -13.41 -1.85
N ALA A 4 35.32 -14.67 -1.56
CA ALA A 4 34.76 -15.42 -0.42
C ALA A 4 35.28 -14.88 0.93
N GLY A 5 36.57 -14.54 1.03
CA GLY A 5 37.16 -13.96 2.25
C GLY A 5 36.57 -12.59 2.61
N ALA A 6 36.27 -11.76 1.61
CA ALA A 6 35.65 -10.45 1.83
C ALA A 6 34.18 -10.55 2.29
N ALA A 7 33.44 -11.57 1.84
CA ALA A 7 32.06 -11.80 2.26
C ALA A 7 31.97 -12.31 3.71
N VAL A 8 32.88 -13.21 4.11
CA VAL A 8 33.00 -13.70 5.49
C VAL A 8 33.37 -12.56 6.44
N GLN A 9 34.40 -11.77 6.12
CA GLN A 9 34.85 -10.66 6.95
C GLN A 9 33.81 -9.53 7.11
N ARG A 10 32.97 -9.30 6.08
CA ARG A 10 31.83 -8.37 6.17
C ARG A 10 30.72 -8.88 7.10
N ASN A 11 30.50 -10.20 7.13
CA ASN A 11 29.50 -10.80 8.00
C ASN A 11 29.94 -10.74 9.48
N ASP A 12 31.24 -10.91 9.74
CA ASP A 12 31.83 -10.80 11.08
C ASP A 12 31.65 -9.41 11.68
N ALA A 13 31.86 -8.35 10.88
CA ALA A 13 31.65 -6.97 11.33
C ALA A 13 30.17 -6.68 11.67
N ARG A 14 29.24 -7.20 10.87
CA ARG A 14 27.79 -7.04 11.11
C ARG A 14 27.37 -7.75 12.39
N LEU A 15 27.84 -8.98 12.61
CA LEU A 15 27.55 -9.76 13.81
C LEU A 15 28.14 -9.08 15.05
N ALA A 16 29.40 -8.64 14.99
CA ALA A 16 30.07 -7.93 16.08
C ALA A 16 29.31 -6.67 16.51
N LEU A 17 28.87 -5.85 15.55
CA LEU A 17 28.06 -4.66 15.86
C LEU A 17 26.67 -5.03 16.40
N SER A 18 25.99 -6.01 15.79
CA SER A 18 24.64 -6.40 16.23
C SER A 18 24.60 -6.94 17.67
N GLY A 19 25.71 -7.51 18.15
CA GLY A 19 25.85 -8.00 19.52
C GLY A 19 26.12 -6.91 20.57
N THR A 20 26.46 -5.69 20.16
CA THR A 20 26.78 -4.57 21.08
C THR A 20 25.72 -3.46 21.07
N ILE A 21 24.82 -3.45 20.07
CA ILE A 21 23.70 -2.51 20.03
C ILE A 21 22.78 -2.75 21.23
N GLY A 22 22.59 -1.71 22.06
CA GLY A 22 21.74 -1.78 23.26
C GLY A 22 20.24 -1.80 22.98
N ASP A 23 19.81 -1.25 21.85
CA ASP A 23 18.42 -1.27 21.40
C ASP A 23 18.33 -1.75 19.94
N VAL A 24 17.72 -2.92 19.75
CA VAL A 24 17.56 -3.54 18.43
C VAL A 24 16.68 -2.72 17.48
N PHE A 25 15.93 -1.74 18.00
CA PHE A 25 15.10 -0.81 17.24
C PHE A 25 15.68 0.60 17.14
N PHE A 26 16.99 0.78 17.32
CA PHE A 26 17.69 2.07 17.26
C PHE A 26 17.34 2.96 16.04
N ALA A 27 16.91 2.36 14.93
CA ALA A 27 16.56 3.06 13.69
C ALA A 27 15.14 3.65 13.69
N GLU A 28 14.32 3.42 14.73
CA GLU A 28 12.96 3.97 14.85
C GLU A 28 12.92 5.48 14.60
N THR A 29 13.85 6.23 15.21
CA THR A 29 13.93 7.69 15.07
C THR A 29 14.23 8.16 13.66
N LEU A 30 14.88 7.34 12.83
CA LEU A 30 15.08 7.64 11.40
C LEU A 30 13.75 7.57 10.64
N PHE A 31 12.83 6.68 11.05
CA PHE A 31 11.50 6.59 10.44
C PHE A 31 10.56 7.70 10.91
N ASP A 32 10.77 8.29 12.08
CA ASP A 32 10.00 9.47 12.53
C ASP A 32 10.19 10.67 11.60
N ALA A 33 11.37 10.78 10.97
CA ALA A 33 11.69 11.82 9.99
C ALA A 33 10.95 11.66 8.65
N LEU A 34 10.33 10.51 8.37
CA LEU A 34 9.62 10.23 7.12
C LEU A 34 8.13 10.54 7.26
N SER A 35 7.73 11.76 6.92
CA SER A 35 6.35 12.23 7.05
C SER A 35 5.35 11.55 6.11
N ASP A 36 5.83 10.97 5.00
CA ASP A 36 5.04 10.26 3.98
C ASP A 36 5.04 8.73 4.16
N VAL A 37 5.78 8.21 5.14
CA VAL A 37 5.93 6.77 5.36
C VAL A 37 5.46 6.42 6.76
N VAL A 38 4.45 5.56 6.86
CA VAL A 38 4.15 4.80 8.07
C VAL A 38 5.16 3.67 8.20
N PHE A 39 5.71 3.50 9.39
CA PHE A 39 6.55 2.37 9.76
C PHE A 39 6.00 1.69 11.02
N PHE A 40 6.03 0.36 11.04
CA PHE A 40 5.66 -0.43 12.21
C PHE A 40 6.40 -1.75 12.29
N VAL A 41 6.55 -2.22 13.53
CA VAL A 41 6.91 -3.59 13.88
C VAL A 41 5.80 -4.13 14.76
N LYS A 42 5.41 -5.39 14.54
CA LYS A 42 4.41 -6.09 15.35
C LYS A 42 4.93 -7.43 15.83
N ASP A 43 4.44 -7.85 17.00
CA ASP A 43 4.71 -9.17 17.54
C ASP A 43 3.92 -10.28 16.81
N SER A 44 4.08 -11.53 17.27
CA SER A 44 3.39 -12.70 16.73
C SER A 44 1.86 -12.69 16.91
N MET A 45 1.32 -11.78 17.72
CA MET A 45 -0.11 -11.57 17.90
C MET A 45 -0.65 -10.40 17.05
N GLY A 46 0.20 -9.76 16.24
CA GLY A 46 -0.17 -8.60 15.44
C GLY A 46 -0.32 -7.30 16.25
N ARG A 47 0.25 -7.24 17.46
CA ARG A 47 0.25 -6.04 18.30
C ARG A 47 1.45 -5.16 17.96
N TYR A 48 1.25 -3.84 17.88
CA TYR A 48 2.32 -2.88 17.64
C TYR A 48 3.36 -2.93 18.76
N VAL A 49 4.63 -3.11 18.40
CA VAL A 49 5.78 -3.03 19.32
C VAL A 49 6.70 -1.86 19.00
N VAL A 50 6.72 -1.42 17.74
CA VAL A 50 7.38 -0.19 17.28
C VAL A 50 6.47 0.48 16.27
N VAL A 51 6.39 1.81 16.35
CA VAL A 51 5.64 2.66 15.41
C VAL A 51 6.40 3.98 15.22
N ASN A 52 6.29 4.59 14.04
CA ASN A 52 6.80 5.95 13.87
C ASN A 52 5.71 7.02 14.09
N ASP A 53 6.13 8.27 14.23
CA ASP A 53 5.24 9.41 14.46
C ASP A 53 4.20 9.61 13.34
N THR A 54 4.53 9.21 12.11
CA THR A 54 3.58 9.26 10.99
C THR A 54 2.38 8.35 11.22
N LEU A 55 2.57 7.16 11.79
CA LEU A 55 1.45 6.28 12.15
C LEU A 55 0.63 6.86 13.30
N VAL A 56 1.26 7.45 14.32
CA VAL A 56 0.57 8.12 15.43
C VAL A 56 -0.38 9.21 14.91
N ARG A 57 0.15 10.10 14.05
CA ARG A 57 -0.64 11.16 13.39
C ARG A 57 -1.75 10.57 12.52
N ARG A 58 -1.45 9.52 11.75
CA ARG A 58 -2.43 8.81 10.89
C ARG A 58 -3.57 8.17 11.69
N CYS A 59 -3.35 7.81 12.95
CA CYS A 59 -4.39 7.29 13.83
C CYS A 59 -5.11 8.39 14.62
N GLY A 60 -4.69 9.66 14.49
CA GLY A 60 -5.24 10.77 15.27
C GLY A 60 -4.91 10.66 16.77
N LEU A 61 -3.82 10.00 17.13
CA LEU A 61 -3.40 9.77 18.51
C LEU A 61 -2.36 10.80 18.95
N LYS A 62 -2.16 10.91 20.28
CA LYS A 62 -1.24 11.90 20.87
C LYS A 62 0.22 11.48 20.86
N ASP A 63 0.47 10.19 21.08
CA ASP A 63 1.81 9.64 21.24
C ASP A 63 1.86 8.17 20.81
N LYS A 64 3.09 7.64 20.73
CA LYS A 64 3.35 6.23 20.38
C LYS A 64 2.79 5.27 21.41
N ALA A 65 2.80 5.63 22.70
CA ALA A 65 2.34 4.76 23.79
C ALA A 65 0.87 4.37 23.64
N ALA A 66 0.04 5.23 23.03
CA ALA A 66 -1.35 4.93 22.70
C ALA A 66 -1.55 3.81 21.67
N LEU A 67 -0.51 3.42 20.92
CA LEU A 67 -0.50 2.33 19.93
C LEU A 67 0.17 1.05 20.44
N ILE A 68 1.22 1.18 21.25
CA ILE A 68 2.01 0.02 21.69
C ILE A 68 1.13 -1.00 22.43
N GLY A 69 1.28 -2.27 22.06
CA GLY A 69 0.51 -3.38 22.62
C GLY A 69 -0.88 -3.57 22.00
N ARG A 70 -1.34 -2.67 21.13
CA ARG A 70 -2.65 -2.78 20.46
C ARG A 70 -2.53 -3.36 19.07
N THR A 71 -3.60 -3.99 18.60
CA THR A 71 -3.77 -4.47 17.23
C THR A 71 -4.35 -3.36 16.34
N PRO A 72 -4.24 -3.46 15.00
CA PRO A 72 -4.94 -2.54 14.10
C PRO A 72 -6.46 -2.53 14.30
N ALA A 73 -7.06 -3.65 14.70
CA ALA A 73 -8.51 -3.75 14.95
C ALA A 73 -8.97 -2.93 16.16
N GLU A 74 -8.08 -2.70 17.14
CA GLU A 74 -8.36 -1.88 18.32
C GLU A 74 -8.09 -0.39 18.07
N VAL A 75 -7.28 -0.06 17.06
CA VAL A 75 -6.82 1.30 16.77
C VAL A 75 -7.63 1.96 15.66
N PHE A 76 -7.85 1.24 14.56
CA PHE A 76 -8.52 1.78 13.38
C PHE A 76 -10.01 1.50 13.43
N SER A 77 -10.80 2.44 12.89
CA SER A 77 -12.24 2.26 12.74
C SER A 77 -12.58 1.01 11.93
N GLN A 78 -13.68 0.36 12.29
CA GLN A 78 -14.22 -0.71 11.47
C GLN A 78 -14.79 -0.15 10.16
N PRO A 79 -14.67 -0.90 9.06
CA PRO A 79 -14.12 -2.26 8.95
C PRO A 79 -12.59 -2.33 8.68
N PHE A 80 -11.89 -1.20 8.56
CA PHE A 80 -10.49 -1.17 8.12
C PHE A 80 -9.53 -1.86 9.09
N GLY A 81 -9.67 -1.62 10.40
CA GLY A 81 -8.79 -2.22 11.41
C GLY A 81 -8.80 -3.75 11.38
N GLN A 82 -9.97 -4.36 11.21
CA GLN A 82 -10.10 -5.82 11.11
C GLN A 82 -9.39 -6.37 9.88
N ARG A 83 -9.47 -5.68 8.74
CA ARG A 83 -8.75 -6.08 7.54
C ARG A 83 -7.24 -5.99 7.72
N TYR A 84 -6.74 -4.88 8.27
CA TYR A 84 -5.30 -4.71 8.46
C TYR A 84 -4.74 -5.81 9.37
N LEU A 85 -5.48 -6.17 10.43
CA LEU A 85 -5.16 -7.31 11.28
C LEU A 85 -5.22 -8.64 10.50
N ALA A 86 -6.25 -8.88 9.70
CA ALA A 86 -6.33 -10.11 8.90
C ALA A 86 -5.12 -10.27 7.96
N GLN A 87 -4.68 -9.18 7.32
CA GLN A 87 -3.46 -9.19 6.51
C GLN A 87 -2.21 -9.48 7.33
N ASP A 88 -2.09 -8.90 8.53
CA ASP A 88 -0.97 -9.19 9.42
C ASP A 88 -0.93 -10.68 9.77
N LEU A 89 -2.09 -11.28 10.07
CA LEU A 89 -2.18 -12.70 10.42
C LEU A 89 -1.80 -13.64 9.25
N GLU A 90 -2.07 -13.26 8.00
CA GLU A 90 -1.59 -14.00 6.83
C GLU A 90 -0.06 -13.97 6.70
N VAL A 91 0.57 -12.83 7.00
CA VAL A 91 2.04 -12.68 7.04
C VAL A 91 2.63 -13.50 8.19
N LEU A 92 2.02 -13.40 9.38
CA LEU A 92 2.48 -14.11 10.58
C LEU A 92 2.35 -15.63 10.45
N ALA A 93 1.35 -16.10 9.70
CA ALA A 93 1.20 -17.50 9.38
C ALA A 93 2.11 -17.99 8.23
N GLY A 94 2.92 -17.09 7.65
CA GLY A 94 3.82 -17.42 6.55
C GLY A 94 3.12 -17.74 5.23
N ARG A 95 1.83 -17.36 5.08
CA ARG A 95 1.03 -17.64 3.88
C ARG A 95 1.25 -16.61 2.77
N SER A 96 1.57 -15.37 3.13
CA SER A 96 1.84 -14.31 2.16
C SER A 96 2.74 -13.22 2.75
N GLU A 97 3.75 -12.78 2.01
CA GLU A 97 4.33 -11.45 2.24
C GLU A 97 3.62 -10.43 1.35
N ILE A 98 3.59 -9.18 1.79
CA ILE A 98 2.98 -8.09 1.02
C ILE A 98 4.11 -7.27 0.44
N ASP A 99 4.15 -7.16 -0.88
CA ASP A 99 5.17 -6.39 -1.60
C ASP A 99 4.52 -5.32 -2.47
N ASP A 100 4.76 -4.04 -2.14
CA ASP A 100 4.25 -2.85 -2.81
C ASP A 100 2.76 -2.97 -3.21
N GLN A 101 1.92 -3.45 -2.28
CA GLN A 101 0.49 -3.59 -2.52
C GLN A 101 -0.17 -2.20 -2.47
N LEU A 102 -0.90 -1.87 -3.54
CA LEU A 102 -1.71 -0.66 -3.61
C LEU A 102 -2.93 -0.80 -2.69
N GLU A 103 -3.07 0.13 -1.75
CA GLU A 103 -4.17 0.17 -0.79
C GLU A 103 -4.74 1.57 -0.65
N LEU A 104 -6.05 1.67 -0.41
CA LEU A 104 -6.68 2.91 0.05
C LEU A 104 -6.78 2.86 1.58
N HIS A 105 -6.15 3.82 2.25
CA HIS A 105 -6.28 4.03 3.70
C HIS A 105 -7.23 5.19 3.94
N LEU A 106 -8.06 5.14 4.98
CA LEU A 106 -8.83 6.31 5.42
C LEU A 106 -8.08 7.00 6.55
N TYR A 107 -7.77 8.28 6.38
CA TYR A 107 -7.16 9.12 7.42
C TYR A 107 -8.20 9.49 8.51
N PRO A 108 -7.78 10.04 9.66
CA PRO A 108 -8.69 10.38 10.77
C PRO A 108 -9.80 11.36 10.39
N ASN A 109 -9.53 12.26 9.44
CA ASN A 109 -10.52 13.17 8.86
C ASN A 109 -11.45 12.50 7.84
N ARG A 110 -11.33 11.18 7.65
CA ARG A 110 -12.02 10.33 6.66
C ARG A 110 -11.63 10.59 5.21
N ASP A 111 -10.58 11.37 4.97
CA ASP A 111 -10.08 11.52 3.60
C ASP A 111 -9.40 10.21 3.16
N PRO A 112 -9.74 9.71 1.97
CA PRO A 112 -9.07 8.54 1.41
C PRO A 112 -7.67 8.92 0.89
N GLY A 113 -6.67 8.12 1.25
CA GLY A 113 -5.28 8.23 0.80
C GLY A 113 -4.78 6.95 0.16
N TRP A 114 -4.17 7.07 -1.01
CA TRP A 114 -3.53 5.94 -1.66
C TRP A 114 -2.15 5.67 -1.06
N CYS A 115 -1.88 4.41 -0.74
CA CYS A 115 -0.63 3.96 -0.16
C CYS A 115 -0.07 2.75 -0.93
N LEU A 116 1.25 2.60 -0.91
CA LEU A 116 1.91 1.32 -1.18
C LEU A 116 2.36 0.70 0.13
N THR A 117 1.82 -0.47 0.44
CA THR A 117 2.12 -1.21 1.66
C THR A 117 3.08 -2.36 1.35
N ARG A 118 4.11 -2.50 2.19
CA ARG A 118 4.97 -3.69 2.26
C ARG A 118 4.92 -4.26 3.68
N LYS A 119 4.79 -5.57 3.80
CA LYS A 119 4.86 -6.30 5.08
C LYS A 119 5.68 -7.57 4.90
N THR A 120 6.67 -7.73 5.76
CA THR A 120 7.63 -8.84 5.74
C THR A 120 7.63 -9.53 7.09
N ALA A 121 7.67 -10.86 7.06
CA ALA A 121 7.74 -11.67 8.27
C ALA A 121 9.12 -11.52 8.93
N LEU A 122 9.15 -11.30 10.25
CA LEU A 122 10.37 -11.31 11.04
C LEU A 122 10.62 -12.73 11.52
N ARG A 123 11.86 -13.20 11.35
CA ARG A 123 12.24 -14.58 11.68
C ARG A 123 13.27 -14.63 12.79
N SER A 124 13.12 -15.59 13.69
CA SER A 124 14.13 -15.92 14.70
C SER A 124 15.39 -16.52 14.07
N LYS A 125 16.43 -16.77 14.88
CA LYS A 125 17.63 -17.50 14.44
C LYS A 125 17.32 -18.94 13.99
N SER A 126 16.22 -19.54 14.48
CA SER A 126 15.75 -20.87 14.05
C SER A 126 14.85 -20.84 12.81
N GLY A 127 14.54 -19.65 12.27
CA GLY A 127 13.73 -19.47 11.07
C GLY A 127 12.21 -19.35 11.32
N GLU A 128 11.78 -19.48 12.57
CA GLU A 128 10.38 -19.32 12.99
C GLU A 128 9.91 -17.87 12.84
N ILE A 129 8.68 -17.66 12.41
CA ILE A 129 8.09 -16.31 12.33
C ILE A 129 7.74 -15.85 13.74
N VAL A 130 8.35 -14.74 14.18
CA VAL A 130 8.20 -14.18 15.53
C VAL A 130 7.51 -12.81 15.55
N GLY A 131 7.20 -12.27 14.37
CA GLY A 131 6.56 -10.99 14.21
C GLY A 131 6.53 -10.57 12.75
N LEU A 132 6.24 -9.30 12.51
CA LEU A 132 6.35 -8.71 11.19
C LEU A 132 6.85 -7.27 11.29
N ALA A 133 7.44 -6.77 10.21
CA ALA A 133 7.71 -5.35 10.03
C ALA A 133 7.06 -4.90 8.72
N GLY A 134 6.69 -3.63 8.65
CA GLY A 134 6.09 -3.11 7.44
C GLY A 134 6.16 -1.60 7.34
N ILE A 135 5.94 -1.16 6.11
CA ILE A 135 5.77 0.25 5.78
C ILE A 135 4.51 0.45 4.95
N SER A 136 3.90 1.62 5.06
CA SER A 136 2.92 2.12 4.11
C SER A 136 3.34 3.51 3.67
N ARG A 137 3.74 3.66 2.40
CA ARG A 137 4.14 4.94 1.83
C ARG A 137 2.95 5.61 1.15
N ASP A 138 2.67 6.85 1.49
CA ASP A 138 1.67 7.67 0.82
C ASP A 138 2.10 7.96 -0.61
N LEU A 139 1.16 7.81 -1.54
CA LEU A 139 1.36 8.22 -2.92
C LEU A 139 1.10 9.72 -3.02
N ALA A 140 2.15 10.48 -3.30
CA ALA A 140 2.02 11.89 -3.62
C ALA A 140 1.10 12.09 -4.84
N MET A 141 0.41 13.23 -4.86
CA MET A 141 -0.29 13.71 -6.05
C MET A 141 0.68 13.76 -7.24
N GLU A 142 0.20 13.40 -8.43
CA GLU A 142 1.01 13.29 -9.66
C GLU A 142 2.06 14.41 -9.75
N ASP A 143 3.35 14.05 -9.66
CA ASP A 143 4.45 15.01 -9.79
C ASP A 143 4.62 15.39 -11.26
N LYS A 144 3.69 16.21 -11.77
CA LYS A 144 3.75 16.79 -13.11
C LYS A 144 4.96 17.72 -13.29
N LYS A 145 5.63 18.11 -12.19
CA LYS A 145 6.86 18.91 -12.21
C LYS A 145 8.10 18.04 -12.38
N ASN A 146 8.01 16.72 -12.26
CA ASN A 146 9.10 15.82 -12.55
C ASN A 146 9.56 16.02 -14.00
N PRO A 147 10.84 16.35 -14.26
CA PRO A 147 11.34 16.58 -15.62
C PRO A 147 11.12 15.38 -16.55
N ALA A 148 11.02 14.16 -16.00
CA ALA A 148 10.74 12.95 -16.77
C ALA A 148 9.24 12.73 -17.07
N TYR A 149 8.32 13.52 -16.50
CA TYR A 149 6.88 13.34 -16.69
C TYR A 149 6.47 13.40 -18.17
N HIS A 150 7.08 14.28 -18.95
CA HIS A 150 6.79 14.39 -20.39
C HIS A 150 6.99 13.07 -21.16
N LYS A 151 7.85 12.17 -20.66
CA LYS A 151 8.10 10.85 -21.25
C LYS A 151 6.92 9.89 -21.14
N VAL A 152 6.09 10.04 -20.10
CA VAL A 152 4.94 9.17 -19.83
C VAL A 152 3.61 9.89 -19.99
N ALA A 153 3.61 11.20 -20.25
CA ALA A 153 2.41 12.03 -20.33
C ALA A 153 1.36 11.45 -21.29
N ALA A 154 1.75 11.02 -22.50
CA ALA A 154 0.83 10.45 -23.48
C ALA A 154 0.19 9.14 -22.98
N ALA A 155 0.96 8.27 -22.33
CA ALA A 155 0.43 7.04 -21.73
C ALA A 155 -0.49 7.33 -20.54
N VAL A 156 -0.17 8.33 -19.71
CA VAL A 156 -1.02 8.76 -18.60
C VAL A 156 -2.34 9.33 -19.10
N SER A 157 -2.33 10.18 -20.14
CA SER A 157 -3.55 10.69 -20.78
C SER A 157 -4.38 9.53 -21.33
N LEU A 158 -3.77 8.58 -22.03
CA LEU A 158 -4.46 7.41 -22.55
C LEU A 158 -5.14 6.59 -21.45
N ILE A 159 -4.49 6.41 -20.29
CA ILE A 159 -5.10 5.72 -19.14
C ILE A 159 -6.29 6.53 -18.62
N HIS A 160 -6.16 7.84 -18.42
CA HIS A 160 -7.25 8.67 -17.89
C HIS A 160 -8.43 8.79 -18.84
N GLU A 161 -8.20 8.75 -20.15
CA GLU A 161 -9.24 8.85 -21.18
C GLU A 161 -9.95 7.51 -21.44
N ARG A 162 -9.26 6.37 -21.25
CA ARG A 162 -9.74 5.05 -21.66
C ARG A 162 -9.63 3.98 -20.58
N TYR A 163 -9.62 4.37 -19.29
CA TYR A 163 -9.52 3.42 -18.17
C TYR A 163 -10.66 2.39 -18.16
N ASP A 164 -11.82 2.74 -18.72
CA ASP A 164 -13.01 1.91 -18.86
C ASP A 164 -12.88 0.82 -19.94
N GLN A 165 -11.80 0.85 -20.74
CA GLN A 165 -11.55 -0.11 -21.81
C GLN A 165 -10.39 -1.05 -21.44
N PRO A 166 -10.25 -2.22 -22.11
CA PRO A 166 -9.07 -3.06 -21.96
C PRO A 166 -7.80 -2.30 -22.37
N LEU A 167 -6.94 -2.00 -21.39
CA LEU A 167 -5.63 -1.38 -21.61
C LEU A 167 -4.54 -2.43 -21.39
N ASN A 168 -3.67 -2.61 -22.39
CA ASN A 168 -2.51 -3.49 -22.26
C ASN A 168 -1.20 -2.67 -22.20
N LEU A 169 -0.16 -3.25 -21.59
CA LEU A 169 1.12 -2.56 -21.38
C LEU A 169 1.84 -2.22 -22.69
N THR A 170 1.64 -3.01 -23.74
CA THR A 170 2.25 -2.81 -25.05
C THR A 170 1.73 -1.53 -25.70
N ASP A 171 0.43 -1.28 -25.64
CA ASP A 171 -0.20 -0.08 -26.20
C ASP A 171 0.29 1.18 -25.48
N LEU A 172 0.40 1.12 -24.14
CA LEU A 172 0.94 2.23 -23.35
C LEU A 172 2.40 2.51 -23.72
N ALA A 173 3.21 1.47 -23.88
CA ALA A 173 4.61 1.58 -24.26
C ALA A 173 4.75 2.17 -25.68
N GLN A 174 3.97 1.70 -26.64
CA GLN A 174 3.93 2.23 -28.01
C GLN A 174 3.50 3.70 -28.04
N THR A 175 2.46 4.07 -27.27
CA THR A 175 1.98 5.45 -27.14
C THR A 175 3.07 6.39 -26.61
N ALA A 176 3.94 5.89 -25.73
CA ALA A 176 5.08 6.63 -25.18
C ALA A 176 6.37 6.53 -26.04
N ASN A 177 6.36 5.80 -27.17
CA ASN A 177 7.54 5.45 -27.95
C ASN A 177 8.65 4.78 -27.11
N MET A 178 8.26 3.79 -26.31
CA MET A 178 9.13 3.09 -25.36
C MET A 178 8.94 1.57 -25.43
N SER A 179 9.92 0.83 -24.90
CA SER A 179 9.71 -0.56 -24.53
C SER A 179 8.90 -0.67 -23.24
N VAL A 180 8.28 -1.83 -23.01
CA VAL A 180 7.53 -2.13 -21.78
C VAL A 180 8.41 -1.91 -20.53
N ALA A 181 9.66 -2.38 -20.56
CA ALA A 181 10.59 -2.18 -19.46
C ALA A 181 10.99 -0.72 -19.23
N GLN A 182 10.97 0.12 -20.27
CA GLN A 182 11.22 1.57 -20.10
C GLN A 182 10.02 2.24 -19.45
N ILE A 183 8.80 2.02 -19.95
CA ILE A 183 7.61 2.65 -19.38
C ILE A 183 7.38 2.23 -17.92
N GLU A 184 7.60 0.95 -17.58
CA GLU A 184 7.52 0.48 -16.19
C GLU A 184 8.51 1.21 -15.27
N ARG A 185 9.76 1.37 -15.70
CA ARG A 185 10.78 2.11 -14.93
C ARG A 185 10.41 3.58 -14.75
N TYR A 186 9.87 4.24 -15.78
CA TYR A 186 9.43 5.62 -15.66
C TYR A 186 8.22 5.75 -14.74
N PHE A 187 7.24 4.85 -14.84
CA PHE A 187 6.07 4.83 -13.96
C PHE A 187 6.47 4.64 -12.49
N LEU A 188 7.36 3.69 -12.21
CA LEU A 188 7.90 3.48 -10.85
C LEU A 188 8.71 4.68 -10.34
N ARG A 189 9.46 5.35 -11.22
CA ARG A 189 10.26 6.52 -10.85
C ARG A 189 9.41 7.76 -10.55
N ILE A 190 8.32 7.94 -11.29
CA ILE A 190 7.51 9.17 -11.26
C ILE A 190 6.32 9.03 -10.31
N PHE A 191 5.65 7.88 -10.33
CA PHE A 191 4.42 7.63 -9.58
C PHE A 191 4.59 6.63 -8.44
N HIS A 192 5.75 5.97 -8.36
CA HIS A 192 5.98 4.80 -7.49
C HIS A 192 5.07 3.60 -7.78
N LEU A 193 4.30 3.67 -8.86
CA LEU A 193 3.37 2.62 -9.29
C LEU A 193 3.88 1.97 -10.56
N THR A 194 3.57 0.68 -10.74
CA THR A 194 3.57 0.07 -12.07
C THR A 194 2.43 0.65 -12.92
N PRO A 195 2.50 0.61 -14.26
CA PRO A 195 1.39 1.08 -15.09
C PRO A 195 0.08 0.33 -14.80
N ARG A 196 0.15 -0.96 -14.46
CA ARG A 196 -1.02 -1.75 -14.05
C ARG A 196 -1.65 -1.24 -12.75
N GLN A 197 -0.84 -0.95 -11.73
CA GLN A 197 -1.35 -0.36 -10.49
C GLN A 197 -1.93 1.03 -10.73
N PHE A 198 -1.33 1.82 -11.62
CA PHE A 198 -1.86 3.12 -12.02
C PHE A 198 -3.25 3.00 -12.68
N ILE A 199 -3.45 2.04 -13.59
CA ILE A 199 -4.77 1.75 -14.17
C ILE A 199 -5.77 1.36 -13.08
N ILE A 200 -5.41 0.44 -12.17
CA ILE A 200 -6.27 0.01 -11.07
C ILE A 200 -6.65 1.22 -10.20
N LYS A 201 -5.68 2.05 -9.83
CA LYS A 201 -5.91 3.28 -9.06
C LYS A 201 -6.92 4.18 -9.78
N THR A 202 -6.70 4.50 -11.05
CA THR A 202 -7.60 5.35 -11.85
C THR A 202 -9.02 4.78 -11.93
N ARG A 203 -9.16 3.47 -12.17
CA ARG A 203 -10.46 2.79 -12.21
C ARG A 203 -11.18 2.86 -10.87
N LEU A 204 -10.46 2.63 -9.76
CA LEU A 204 -11.06 2.64 -8.43
C LEU A 204 -11.36 4.06 -7.94
N ASP A 205 -10.59 5.06 -8.35
CA ASP A 205 -10.91 6.48 -8.15
C ASP A 205 -12.22 6.84 -8.86
N ALA A 206 -12.40 6.41 -10.12
CA ALA A 206 -13.64 6.59 -10.86
C ALA A 206 -14.81 5.85 -10.20
N ALA A 207 -14.61 4.58 -9.82
CA ALA A 207 -15.62 3.77 -9.15
C ALA A 207 -16.06 4.40 -7.81
N SER A 208 -15.12 4.90 -7.01
CA SER A 208 -15.42 5.53 -5.72
C SER A 208 -16.31 6.77 -5.89
N ARG A 209 -16.08 7.58 -6.94
CA ARG A 209 -16.98 8.69 -7.29
C ARG A 209 -18.37 8.20 -7.70
N LEU A 210 -18.42 7.19 -8.58
CA LEU A 210 -19.69 6.65 -9.07
C LEU A 210 -20.50 5.92 -7.97
N LEU A 211 -19.84 5.38 -6.95
CA LEU A 211 -20.50 4.70 -5.84
C LEU A 211 -21.36 5.63 -4.98
N GLY A 212 -21.14 6.94 -5.04
CA GLY A 212 -22.03 7.95 -4.45
C GLY A 212 -23.33 8.18 -5.23
N SER A 213 -23.48 7.60 -6.42
CA SER A 213 -24.69 7.69 -7.25
C SER A 213 -25.68 6.54 -6.97
N LYS A 214 -26.82 6.55 -7.69
CA LYS A 214 -27.83 5.48 -7.65
C LYS A 214 -27.53 4.29 -8.57
N ALA A 215 -26.47 4.35 -9.40
CA ALA A 215 -26.14 3.27 -10.34
C ALA A 215 -25.92 1.93 -9.62
N SER A 216 -26.23 0.81 -10.26
CA SER A 216 -25.96 -0.50 -9.65
C SER A 216 -24.45 -0.75 -9.56
N VAL A 217 -24.01 -1.61 -8.64
CA VAL A 217 -22.59 -1.96 -8.54
C VAL A 217 -22.10 -2.67 -9.82
N ALA A 218 -23.00 -3.38 -10.52
CA ALA A 218 -22.69 -4.01 -11.80
C ALA A 218 -22.46 -2.98 -12.92
N ASP A 219 -23.30 -1.95 -13.01
CA ASP A 219 -23.13 -0.88 -14.01
C ASP A 219 -21.84 -0.10 -13.75
N ILE A 220 -21.52 0.18 -12.48
CA ILE A 220 -20.27 0.83 -12.09
C ILE A 220 -19.06 -0.03 -12.46
N ALA A 221 -19.13 -1.34 -12.25
CA ALA A 221 -18.06 -2.26 -12.64
C ALA A 221 -17.79 -2.16 -14.15
N GLN A 222 -18.83 -2.20 -14.97
CA GLN A 222 -18.72 -2.05 -16.43
C GLN A 222 -18.17 -0.68 -16.83
N ALA A 223 -18.70 0.39 -16.25
CA ALA A 223 -18.24 1.77 -16.50
C ALA A 223 -16.79 2.02 -16.07
N CYS A 224 -16.22 1.16 -15.22
CA CYS A 224 -14.81 1.21 -14.81
C CYS A 224 -13.95 0.12 -15.48
N GLY A 225 -14.45 -0.51 -16.54
CA GLY A 225 -13.68 -1.44 -17.37
C GLY A 225 -13.43 -2.82 -16.77
N TYR A 226 -14.32 -3.27 -15.88
CA TYR A 226 -14.33 -4.64 -15.39
C TYR A 226 -15.36 -5.46 -16.18
N ALA A 227 -14.93 -6.65 -16.62
CA ALA A 227 -15.78 -7.56 -17.39
C ALA A 227 -16.98 -8.09 -16.57
N ASP A 228 -16.80 -8.25 -15.26
CA ASP A 228 -17.86 -8.70 -14.36
C ASP A 228 -17.78 -8.06 -12.97
N HIS A 229 -18.94 -8.00 -12.33
CA HIS A 229 -19.13 -7.44 -10.99
C HIS A 229 -18.32 -8.16 -9.89
N SER A 230 -18.08 -9.47 -10.03
CA SER A 230 -17.36 -10.26 -9.03
C SER A 230 -15.87 -9.94 -9.04
N ALA A 231 -15.27 -9.82 -10.23
CA ALA A 231 -13.89 -9.39 -10.42
C ALA A 231 -13.68 -7.97 -9.86
N PHE A 232 -14.60 -7.05 -10.19
CA PHE A 232 -14.60 -5.70 -9.63
C PHE A 232 -14.69 -5.72 -8.10
N THR A 233 -15.67 -6.44 -7.53
CA THR A 233 -15.86 -6.49 -6.07
C THR A 233 -14.64 -7.07 -5.35
N ARG A 234 -14.01 -8.12 -5.90
CA ARG A 234 -12.76 -8.67 -5.35
C ARG A 234 -11.63 -7.64 -5.41
N GLN A 235 -11.42 -6.97 -6.55
CA GLN A 235 -10.37 -5.96 -6.70
C GLN A 235 -10.62 -4.75 -5.77
N PHE A 236 -11.85 -4.24 -5.73
CA PHE A 236 -12.24 -3.12 -4.88
C PHE A 236 -12.03 -3.48 -3.42
N ARG A 237 -12.48 -4.66 -2.96
CA ARG A 237 -12.23 -5.12 -1.60
C ARG A 237 -10.74 -5.35 -1.30
N ALA A 238 -9.99 -5.90 -2.25
CA ALA A 238 -8.56 -6.14 -2.08
C ALA A 238 -7.76 -4.84 -1.93
N THR A 239 -8.22 -3.76 -2.56
CA THR A 239 -7.51 -2.47 -2.62
C THR A 239 -8.06 -1.43 -1.66
N VAL A 240 -9.38 -1.25 -1.59
CA VAL A 240 -10.06 -0.27 -0.72
C VAL A 240 -10.35 -0.85 0.68
N GLY A 241 -10.36 -2.17 0.79
CA GLY A 241 -10.52 -2.88 2.05
C GLY A 241 -11.96 -3.27 2.42
N VAL A 242 -12.94 -2.73 1.71
CA VAL A 242 -14.38 -3.01 1.87
C VAL A 242 -15.01 -3.37 0.54
N THR A 243 -16.18 -4.00 0.55
CA THR A 243 -16.92 -4.20 -0.71
C THR A 243 -17.45 -2.86 -1.24
N PRO A 244 -17.71 -2.74 -2.56
CA PRO A 244 -18.33 -1.54 -3.12
C PRO A 244 -19.65 -1.14 -2.44
N SER A 245 -20.48 -2.12 -2.07
CA SER A 245 -21.75 -1.89 -1.36
C SER A 245 -21.53 -1.35 0.05
N GLN A 246 -20.55 -1.88 0.78
CA GLN A 246 -20.17 -1.36 2.10
C GLN A 246 -19.64 0.08 1.98
N TYR A 247 -18.77 0.34 1.00
CA TYR A 247 -18.25 1.67 0.72
C TYR A 247 -19.38 2.67 0.42
N ARG A 248 -20.35 2.30 -0.42
CA ARG A 248 -21.54 3.12 -0.70
C ARG A 248 -22.35 3.44 0.57
N ALA A 249 -22.55 2.45 1.44
CA ALA A 249 -23.27 2.68 2.70
C ALA A 249 -22.52 3.69 3.60
N MET A 250 -21.19 3.65 3.60
CA MET A 250 -20.35 4.60 4.34
C MET A 250 -20.39 6.02 3.78
N LEU A 251 -20.60 6.20 2.47
CA LEU A 251 -20.74 7.52 1.83
C LEU A 251 -22.05 8.24 2.23
N GLY A 252 -22.96 7.59 2.95
CA GLY A 252 -24.19 8.23 3.41
C GLY A 252 -25.23 8.42 2.31
N VAL A 253 -25.29 7.50 1.32
CA VAL A 253 -26.55 7.28 0.58
C VAL A 253 -27.53 6.52 1.51
N SER A 254 -27.80 7.11 2.68
CA SER A 254 -28.95 6.77 3.49
C SER A 254 -30.16 7.07 2.62
N GLY A 255 -30.93 6.03 2.29
CA GLY A 255 -32.23 6.23 1.68
C GLY A 255 -33.06 7.14 2.58
N ARG A 256 -33.16 8.41 2.20
CA ARG A 256 -34.35 9.19 2.49
C ARG A 256 -35.41 8.70 1.51
N ALA A 257 -36.13 7.67 1.94
CA ALA A 257 -37.53 7.51 1.56
C ALA A 257 -38.34 8.60 2.27
#